data_AF-A0A382XNC0-F1
#
_entry.id   AF-A0A382XNC0-F1
#
_cell.length_a   1.000
_cell.length_b   1.000
_cell.length_c   1.000
_cell.angle_alpha   90.00
_cell.angle_beta   90.00
_cell.angle_gamma   90.00
#
_symmetry.space_group_name_H-M   'P 1'
#
loop_
_entity.id
_entity.type
_entity.pdbx_description
1 polymer ?
#
loop_
_entity_poly.entity_id
_entity_poly.type
_entity_poly.pdbx_seq_one_letter_code
_entity_poly.pdbx_strand_id
1 'polypeptide(L)'
;EPLVDETQAWLKDLDAAKGDLDAIRREMARRIIALQGLGYKDLTLEEELVGVDVDRIEIVAVDKPWRFKLVEVDQPRLLGPNWSEADTGLKGKWFDPAADDGQWESVRVGGKYTRAAGGGWGNEPGFGWYRTELPLTKRDMKRKFKYLHFSACDEDAWVYLNGTKIFDHTLEETGLLSSEIWIAPFVVSLNDVKLRGDDLLAVRIRNTEGMGGIWKPVDLVLTDQKLTDQQVKALITVRMAKE
;
A
#
# COMPACT_ATOMS: atom_id res chain seq x y z
N GLU A 1 23.76 3.61 -20.10
CA GLU A 1 23.83 4.75 -19.15
C GLU A 1 25.07 4.49 -18.32
N PRO A 2 26.15 5.28 -18.46
CA PRO A 2 27.49 4.90 -17.97
C PRO A 2 27.51 4.41 -16.51
N LEU A 3 26.76 5.04 -15.62
CA LEU A 3 26.67 4.61 -14.22
C LEU A 3 25.97 3.25 -14.03
N VAL A 4 24.98 2.92 -14.87
CA VAL A 4 24.29 1.62 -14.86
C VAL A 4 25.26 0.53 -15.31
N ASP A 5 26.00 0.79 -16.38
CA ASP A 5 26.98 -0.15 -16.95
C ASP A 5 28.13 -0.40 -15.95
N GLU A 6 28.61 0.65 -15.27
CA GLU A 6 29.60 0.57 -14.21
C GLU A 6 29.09 -0.18 -12.96
N THR A 7 27.81 0.00 -12.61
CA THR A 7 27.20 -0.70 -11.48
C THR A 7 27.05 -2.18 -11.76
N GLN A 8 26.65 -2.54 -12.97
CA GLN A 8 26.55 -3.92 -13.38
C GLN A 8 27.92 -4.62 -13.42
N ALA A 9 28.97 -3.93 -13.87
CA ALA A 9 30.33 -4.46 -13.84
C ALA A 9 30.82 -4.68 -12.39
N TRP A 10 30.62 -3.69 -11.51
CA TRP A 10 31.01 -3.82 -10.11
C TRP A 10 30.30 -4.98 -9.38
N LEU A 11 28.99 -5.16 -9.62
CA LEU A 11 28.23 -6.28 -9.04
C LEU A 11 28.74 -7.64 -9.52
N LYS A 12 29.20 -7.75 -10.77
CA LYS A 12 29.73 -9.01 -11.32
C LYS A 12 31.06 -9.42 -10.68
N ASP A 13 31.86 -8.43 -10.27
CA ASP A 13 33.19 -8.65 -9.70
C ASP A 13 33.17 -8.74 -8.15
N LEU A 14 31.98 -8.70 -7.55
CA LEU A 14 31.81 -8.68 -6.10
C LEU A 14 31.96 -10.08 -5.48
N ASP A 15 33.01 -10.29 -4.69
CA ASP A 15 33.17 -11.50 -3.85
C ASP A 15 32.55 -11.27 -2.46
N ALA A 16 31.25 -11.53 -2.32
CA ALA A 16 30.54 -11.39 -1.05
C ALA A 16 30.98 -12.41 0.03
N ALA A 17 31.67 -13.49 -0.35
CA ALA A 17 32.06 -14.56 0.56
C ALA A 17 33.39 -14.26 1.29
N LYS A 18 34.27 -13.49 0.66
CA LYS A 18 35.60 -13.16 1.20
C LYS A 18 35.90 -11.66 1.26
N GLY A 19 35.04 -10.83 0.69
CA GLY A 19 35.20 -9.38 0.65
C GLY A 19 34.91 -8.68 1.98
N ASP A 20 35.40 -7.45 2.10
CA ASP A 20 35.04 -6.55 3.19
C ASP A 20 33.58 -6.12 3.03
N LEU A 21 32.70 -6.71 3.85
CA LEU A 21 31.26 -6.47 3.81
C LEU A 21 30.90 -5.01 4.08
N ASP A 22 31.68 -4.28 4.87
CA ASP A 22 31.41 -2.87 5.16
C ASP A 22 31.83 -1.98 3.99
N ALA A 23 32.91 -2.33 3.28
CA ALA A 23 33.26 -1.66 2.03
C ALA A 23 32.22 -1.91 0.93
N ILE A 24 31.72 -3.14 0.83
CA ILE A 24 30.62 -3.51 -0.09
C ILE A 24 29.37 -2.69 0.21
N ARG A 25 28.96 -2.59 1.48
CA ARG A 25 27.79 -1.79 1.89
C ARG A 25 27.95 -0.31 1.53
N ARG A 26 29.11 0.29 1.82
CA ARG A 26 29.39 1.70 1.49
C ARG A 26 29.31 1.95 -0.02
N GLU A 27 29.87 1.05 -0.82
CA GLU A 27 29.86 1.18 -2.27
C GLU A 27 28.45 0.97 -2.85
N MET A 28 27.69 0.00 -2.33
CA MET A 28 26.29 -0.19 -2.68
C MET A 28 25.46 1.07 -2.38
N ALA A 29 25.62 1.66 -1.20
CA ALA A 29 24.94 2.89 -0.81
C ALA A 29 25.30 4.07 -1.73
N ARG A 30 26.59 4.22 -2.07
CA ARG A 30 27.04 5.25 -3.02
C ARG A 30 26.40 5.07 -4.39
N ARG A 31 26.34 3.84 -4.89
CA ARG A 31 25.73 3.54 -6.20
C ARG A 31 24.23 3.73 -6.20
N ILE A 32 23.53 3.36 -5.12
CA ILE A 32 22.09 3.67 -4.95
C ILE A 32 21.85 5.17 -5.02
N ILE A 33 22.61 5.97 -4.26
CA ILE A 33 22.51 7.44 -4.29
C ILE A 33 22.82 8.00 -5.69
N ALA A 34 23.84 7.47 -6.35
CA ALA A 34 24.21 7.92 -7.69
C ALA A 34 23.16 7.54 -8.74
N LEU A 35 22.58 6.34 -8.65
CA LEU A 35 21.49 5.88 -9.52
C LEU A 35 20.21 6.68 -9.29
N GLN A 36 19.91 7.02 -8.04
CA GLN A 36 18.87 8.00 -7.69
C GLN A 36 19.17 9.37 -8.33
N GLY A 37 20.45 9.78 -8.34
CA GLY A 37 20.94 11.03 -8.94
C GLY A 37 21.01 11.06 -10.47
N LEU A 38 20.92 9.93 -11.17
CA LEU A 38 20.80 9.90 -12.65
C LEU A 38 19.50 10.51 -13.14
N GLY A 39 18.52 10.66 -12.25
CA GLY A 39 17.24 11.26 -12.58
C GLY A 39 16.43 10.38 -13.53
N TYR A 40 15.49 9.63 -12.97
CA TYR A 40 14.14 9.96 -13.37
C TYR A 40 13.98 11.43 -12.96
N LYS A 41 13.90 12.36 -13.91
CA LYS A 41 13.37 13.68 -13.58
C LYS A 41 11.96 13.38 -13.12
N ASP A 42 11.71 13.35 -11.82
CA ASP A 42 10.36 13.23 -11.30
C ASP A 42 9.58 14.35 -11.97
N LEU A 43 8.65 13.94 -12.84
CA LEU A 43 7.76 14.87 -13.49
C LEU A 43 7.07 15.64 -12.37
N THR A 44 6.89 16.95 -12.55
CA THR A 44 5.97 17.64 -11.64
C THR A 44 4.61 16.95 -11.70
N LEU A 45 3.78 17.12 -10.67
CA LEU A 45 2.45 16.50 -10.66
C LEU A 45 1.64 16.87 -11.91
N GLU A 46 1.82 18.09 -12.42
CA GLU A 46 1.22 18.56 -13.67
C GLU A 46 1.83 17.90 -14.91
N GLU A 47 3.15 17.72 -14.94
CA GLU A 47 3.85 17.03 -16.04
C GLU A 47 3.41 15.54 -16.11
N GLU A 48 3.23 14.87 -14.96
CA GLU A 48 2.77 13.47 -14.88
C GLU A 48 1.35 13.31 -15.43
N LEU A 49 0.51 14.34 -15.28
CA LEU A 49 -0.88 14.37 -15.73
C LEU A 49 -1.03 14.87 -17.18
N VAL A 50 0.05 15.17 -17.90
CA VAL A 50 -0.03 15.53 -19.32
C VAL A 50 -0.69 14.40 -20.11
N GLY A 51 -1.76 14.73 -20.84
CA GLY A 51 -2.53 13.77 -21.63
C GLY A 51 -3.57 12.97 -20.83
N VAL A 52 -3.73 13.24 -19.53
CA VAL A 52 -4.80 12.69 -18.70
C VAL A 52 -6.00 13.64 -18.72
N ASP A 53 -7.18 13.14 -19.11
CA ASP A 53 -8.43 13.90 -19.03
C ASP A 53 -8.99 13.89 -17.60
N VAL A 54 -8.39 14.71 -16.72
CA VAL A 54 -8.68 14.75 -15.27
C VAL A 54 -10.13 15.10 -14.94
N ASP A 55 -10.84 15.79 -15.83
CA ASP A 55 -12.24 16.20 -15.65
C ASP A 55 -13.21 15.03 -15.86
N ARG A 56 -12.78 13.97 -16.56
CA ARG A 56 -13.57 12.75 -16.76
C ARG A 56 -13.32 11.67 -15.71
N ILE A 57 -12.37 11.91 -14.81
CA ILE A 57 -12.05 11.00 -13.73
C ILE A 57 -12.93 11.28 -12.53
N GLU A 58 -13.48 10.21 -11.98
CA GLU A 58 -14.31 10.21 -10.79
C GLU A 58 -13.52 9.57 -9.64
N ILE A 59 -13.50 10.23 -8.49
CA ILE A 59 -12.81 9.77 -7.29
C ILE A 59 -13.88 9.60 -6.21
N VAL A 60 -13.95 8.42 -5.64
CA VAL A 60 -14.92 8.05 -4.60
C VAL A 60 -14.15 7.63 -3.36
N ALA A 61 -14.34 8.33 -2.24
CA ALA A 61 -13.74 7.93 -0.98
C ALA A 61 -14.29 6.57 -0.50
N VAL A 62 -13.41 5.71 0.00
CA VAL A 62 -13.77 4.43 0.64
C VAL A 62 -13.86 4.64 2.15
N ASP A 63 -14.69 5.61 2.55
CA ASP A 63 -14.74 6.20 3.90
C ASP A 63 -15.89 5.70 4.78
N LYS A 64 -16.77 4.86 4.23
CA LYS A 64 -17.77 4.13 5.01
C LYS A 64 -17.06 3.32 6.11
N PRO A 65 -17.64 3.18 7.31
CA PRO A 65 -17.00 2.43 8.38
C PRO A 65 -16.61 1.01 7.96
N TRP A 66 -15.38 0.63 8.28
CA TRP A 66 -14.82 -0.69 8.01
C TRP A 66 -15.04 -1.59 9.21
N ARG A 67 -15.29 -2.87 8.98
CA ARG A 67 -15.20 -3.89 10.01
C ARG A 67 -13.73 -4.09 10.37
N PHE A 68 -13.43 -4.12 11.66
CA PHE A 68 -12.07 -4.17 12.17
C PHE A 68 -11.92 -5.21 13.27
N LYS A 69 -10.79 -5.92 13.22
CA LYS A 69 -10.35 -6.82 14.29
C LYS A 69 -8.83 -6.81 14.40
N LEU A 70 -8.35 -6.67 15.63
CA LEU A 70 -6.93 -6.73 15.95
C LEU A 70 -6.53 -8.13 16.40
N VAL A 71 -5.41 -8.62 15.90
CA VAL A 71 -4.66 -9.74 16.49
C VAL A 71 -3.43 -9.14 17.15
N GLU A 72 -3.53 -8.86 18.45
CA GLU A 72 -2.40 -8.38 19.25
C GLU A 72 -1.34 -9.47 19.37
N VAL A 73 -0.09 -9.08 19.18
CA VAL A 73 1.06 -9.98 19.27
C VAL A 73 2.22 -9.19 19.87
N ASP A 74 2.98 -9.80 20.77
CA ASP A 74 4.15 -9.14 21.34
C ASP A 74 5.18 -8.78 20.25
N GLN A 75 5.80 -7.60 20.39
CA GLN A 75 6.75 -7.09 19.40
C GLN A 75 7.90 -8.06 19.11
N PRO A 76 8.56 -8.71 20.10
CA PRO A 76 9.62 -9.67 19.81
C PRO A 76 9.17 -10.81 18.89
N ARG A 77 7.95 -11.32 19.07
CA ARG A 77 7.37 -12.33 18.19
C ARG A 77 7.05 -11.79 16.80
N LEU A 78 6.61 -10.53 16.69
CA LEU A 78 6.34 -9.88 15.39
C LEU A 78 7.61 -9.60 14.57
N LEU A 79 8.74 -9.36 15.23
CA LEU A 79 10.06 -9.19 14.62
C LEU A 79 10.78 -10.51 14.33
N GLY A 80 10.30 -11.62 14.89
CA GLY A 80 10.88 -12.95 14.71
C GLY A 80 10.56 -13.55 13.33
N PRO A 81 11.34 -14.54 12.86
CA PRO A 81 11.21 -15.12 11.50
C PRO A 81 9.86 -15.79 11.23
N ASN A 82 9.12 -16.20 12.28
CA ASN A 82 7.84 -16.89 12.17
C ASN A 82 6.66 -15.99 12.58
N TRP A 83 6.80 -14.68 12.46
CA TRP A 83 5.79 -13.69 12.84
C TRP A 83 4.41 -14.00 12.23
N SER A 84 4.38 -14.52 11.01
CA SER A 84 3.15 -14.81 10.26
C SER A 84 2.31 -15.91 10.91
N GLU A 85 2.91 -16.80 11.71
CA GLU A 85 2.18 -17.83 12.45
C GLU A 85 1.37 -17.26 13.61
N ALA A 86 1.66 -16.04 14.06
CA ALA A 86 0.90 -15.36 15.10
C ALA A 86 -0.41 -14.75 14.56
N ASP A 87 -0.51 -14.56 13.24
CA ASP A 87 -1.69 -14.00 12.58
C ASP A 87 -2.84 -15.02 12.52
N THR A 88 -3.68 -15.00 13.55
CA THR A 88 -4.88 -15.85 13.61
C THR A 88 -5.91 -15.50 12.53
N GLY A 89 -5.89 -14.28 12.00
CA GLY A 89 -6.79 -13.87 10.92
C GLY A 89 -6.42 -14.47 9.58
N LEU A 90 -5.13 -14.64 9.30
CA LEU A 90 -4.68 -15.37 8.11
C LEU A 90 -5.09 -16.84 8.20
N LYS A 91 -4.87 -17.48 9.36
CA LYS A 91 -5.29 -18.88 9.61
C LYS A 91 -6.81 -19.05 9.50
N GLY A 92 -7.56 -18.08 10.02
CA GLY A 92 -9.02 -18.02 9.96
C GLY A 92 -9.58 -17.56 8.62
N LYS A 93 -8.73 -17.27 7.63
CA LYS A 93 -9.10 -16.75 6.30
C LYS A 93 -10.05 -15.55 6.37
N TRP A 94 -9.74 -14.57 7.21
CA TRP A 94 -10.61 -13.40 7.38
C TRP A 94 -10.75 -12.50 6.14
N PHE A 95 -9.95 -12.76 5.09
CA PHE A 95 -10.10 -12.17 3.75
C PHE A 95 -11.23 -12.81 2.92
N ASP A 96 -11.73 -13.99 3.31
CA ASP A 96 -12.75 -14.74 2.58
C ASP A 96 -14.14 -14.13 2.81
N PRO A 97 -14.96 -13.91 1.75
CA PRO A 97 -16.34 -13.45 1.90
C PRO A 97 -17.22 -14.30 2.81
N ALA A 98 -16.91 -15.59 2.97
CA ALA A 98 -17.66 -16.49 3.83
C ALA A 98 -17.32 -16.33 5.33
N ALA A 99 -16.27 -15.61 5.69
CA ALA A 99 -15.92 -15.37 7.09
C ALA A 99 -16.93 -14.42 7.74
N ASP A 100 -17.42 -14.77 8.94
CA ASP A 100 -18.32 -13.92 9.73
C ASP A 100 -17.56 -12.75 10.38
N ASP A 101 -17.98 -11.53 10.05
CA ASP A 101 -17.50 -10.29 10.65
C ASP A 101 -18.59 -9.53 11.44
N GLY A 102 -19.74 -10.16 11.69
CA GLY A 102 -20.87 -9.49 12.35
C GLY A 102 -20.57 -8.98 13.77
N GLN A 103 -19.58 -9.58 14.44
CA GLN A 103 -19.11 -9.18 15.77
C GLN A 103 -17.85 -8.31 15.74
N TRP A 104 -17.36 -7.93 14.56
CA TRP A 104 -16.17 -7.07 14.44
C TRP A 104 -16.53 -5.62 14.74
N GLU A 105 -15.55 -4.90 15.27
CA GLU A 105 -15.69 -3.48 15.54
C GLU A 105 -15.96 -2.72 14.25
N SER A 106 -16.68 -1.61 14.33
CA SER A 106 -16.89 -0.70 13.20
C SER A 106 -16.03 0.54 13.40
N VAL A 107 -15.03 0.75 12.55
CA VAL A 107 -14.07 1.85 12.66
C VAL A 107 -14.07 2.72 11.41
N ARG A 108 -13.74 4.01 11.57
CA ARG A 108 -13.37 4.85 10.44
C ARG A 108 -11.88 4.66 10.14
N VAL A 109 -11.52 4.78 8.87
CA VAL A 109 -10.13 4.75 8.40
C VAL A 109 -9.80 6.07 7.71
N GLY A 110 -8.51 6.33 7.53
CA GLY A 110 -8.02 7.41 6.69
C GLY A 110 -8.25 8.83 7.21
N GLY A 111 -8.42 8.99 8.53
CA GLY A 111 -8.54 10.31 9.14
C GLY A 111 -7.18 10.94 9.45
N LYS A 112 -6.75 10.91 10.72
CA LYS A 112 -5.41 11.38 11.15
C LYS A 112 -4.74 10.30 11.98
N TYR A 113 -3.41 10.40 12.19
CA TYR A 113 -2.56 9.46 12.93
C TYR A 113 -2.86 9.35 14.45
N THR A 114 -4.13 9.26 14.83
CA THR A 114 -4.59 8.91 16.17
C THR A 114 -5.81 8.01 16.05
N ARG A 115 -5.99 7.10 17.02
CA ARG A 115 -7.19 6.24 17.08
C ARG A 115 -8.48 7.06 17.09
N ALA A 116 -8.52 8.13 17.89
CA ALA A 116 -9.69 9.01 18.01
C ALA A 116 -10.06 9.71 16.70
N ALA A 117 -9.09 9.97 15.83
CA ALA A 117 -9.30 10.58 14.52
C ALA A 117 -9.52 9.55 13.40
N GLY A 118 -9.63 8.24 13.71
CA GLY A 118 -9.83 7.20 12.70
C GLY A 118 -8.57 6.85 11.91
N GLY A 119 -7.38 6.99 12.53
CA GLY A 119 -6.11 6.66 11.89
C GLY A 119 -5.67 5.21 12.00
N GLY A 120 -6.28 4.41 12.88
CA GLY A 120 -5.68 3.14 13.23
C GLY A 120 -6.15 2.61 14.56
N TRP A 121 -5.52 1.54 15.04
CA TRP A 121 -5.97 0.83 16.24
C TRP A 121 -5.26 1.23 17.53
N GLY A 122 -4.08 1.82 17.44
CA GLY A 122 -3.27 2.17 18.61
C GLY A 122 -1.82 1.76 18.43
N ASN A 123 -1.08 1.77 19.53
CA ASN A 123 0.35 1.46 19.56
C ASN A 123 0.64 -0.03 19.78
N GLU A 124 -0.39 -0.86 19.84
CA GLU A 124 -0.30 -2.29 20.05
C GLU A 124 0.30 -2.96 18.80
N PRO A 125 1.44 -3.65 18.91
CA PRO A 125 1.97 -4.44 17.81
C PRO A 125 1.02 -5.58 17.46
N GLY A 126 0.92 -5.92 16.18
CA GLY A 126 0.03 -7.00 15.75
C GLY A 126 -0.43 -6.91 14.31
N PHE A 127 -1.55 -7.59 14.04
CA PHE A 127 -2.21 -7.62 12.75
C PHE A 127 -3.59 -6.98 12.81
N GLY A 128 -3.75 -5.85 12.16
CA GLY A 128 -5.05 -5.22 11.95
C GLY A 128 -5.73 -5.78 10.72
N TRP A 129 -6.91 -6.36 10.89
CA TRP A 129 -7.74 -6.82 9.78
C TRP A 129 -8.89 -5.86 9.57
N TYR A 130 -9.02 -5.37 8.34
CA TYR A 130 -10.06 -4.45 7.91
C TYR A 130 -10.89 -5.09 6.79
N ARG A 131 -12.20 -4.91 6.83
CA ARG A 131 -13.12 -5.37 5.77
C ARG A 131 -14.14 -4.28 5.44
N THR A 132 -14.39 -4.08 4.16
CA THR A 132 -15.42 -3.18 3.65
C THR A 132 -15.91 -3.64 2.28
N GLU A 133 -17.02 -3.11 1.81
CA GLU A 133 -17.47 -3.29 0.43
C GLU A 133 -16.97 -2.13 -0.43
N LEU A 134 -16.52 -2.44 -1.66
CA LEU A 134 -16.19 -1.39 -2.61
C LEU A 134 -17.44 -0.54 -2.91
N PRO A 135 -17.36 0.80 -2.86
CA PRO A 135 -18.52 1.68 -3.07
C PRO A 135 -18.85 1.82 -4.57
N LEU A 136 -19.11 0.70 -5.25
CA LEU A 136 -19.37 0.64 -6.69
C LEU A 136 -20.86 0.65 -6.99
N THR A 137 -21.33 1.68 -7.69
CA THR A 137 -22.67 1.70 -8.29
C THR A 137 -22.70 0.94 -9.62
N LYS A 138 -23.91 0.63 -10.12
CA LYS A 138 -24.10 0.07 -11.47
C LYS A 138 -23.52 0.96 -12.58
N ARG A 139 -23.40 2.26 -12.35
CA ARG A 139 -22.77 3.20 -13.29
C ARG A 139 -21.26 3.04 -13.26
N ASP A 140 -20.67 2.96 -12.06
CA ASP A 140 -19.22 2.86 -11.85
C ASP A 140 -18.66 1.58 -12.45
N MET A 141 -19.44 0.49 -12.37
CA MET A 141 -19.11 -0.78 -13.01
C MET A 141 -18.84 -0.65 -14.51
N LYS A 142 -19.44 0.33 -15.21
CA LYS A 142 -19.27 0.55 -16.65
C LYS A 142 -17.96 1.26 -17.02
N ARG A 143 -17.28 1.89 -16.06
CA ARG A 143 -15.99 2.57 -16.30
C ARG A 143 -14.94 1.56 -16.68
N LYS A 144 -14.11 1.86 -17.69
CA LYS A 144 -13.15 0.87 -18.21
C LYS A 144 -12.05 0.51 -17.23
N PHE A 145 -11.53 1.49 -16.49
CA PHE A 145 -10.41 1.30 -15.58
C PHE A 145 -10.74 1.78 -14.17
N LYS A 146 -10.21 1.06 -13.19
CA LYS A 146 -10.50 1.26 -11.77
C LYS A 146 -9.24 0.99 -10.94
N TYR A 147 -8.98 1.85 -9.98
CA TYR A 147 -7.80 1.78 -9.13
C TYR A 147 -8.18 2.10 -7.69
N LEU A 148 -7.64 1.34 -6.73
CA LEU A 148 -7.61 1.79 -5.34
C LEU A 148 -6.31 2.56 -5.11
N HIS A 149 -6.41 3.70 -4.45
CA HIS A 149 -5.28 4.47 -3.97
C HIS A 149 -5.32 4.48 -2.45
N PHE A 150 -4.27 3.96 -1.82
CA PHE A 150 -4.06 4.08 -0.39
C PHE A 150 -3.04 5.18 -0.17
N SER A 151 -3.46 6.27 0.49
CA SER A 151 -2.59 7.42 0.72
C SER A 151 -1.47 7.12 1.71
N ALA A 152 -1.69 6.19 2.65
CA ALA A 152 -0.68 5.58 3.52
C ALA A 152 -1.32 4.51 4.42
N CYS A 153 -0.52 3.49 4.75
CA CYS A 153 -0.79 2.49 5.79
C CYS A 153 0.43 2.40 6.71
N ASP A 154 0.23 2.08 7.98
CA ASP A 154 1.31 1.84 8.94
C ASP A 154 1.20 0.41 9.51
N GLU A 155 2.01 -0.57 9.13
CA GLU A 155 3.21 -0.51 8.29
C GLU A 155 3.03 -1.32 6.99
N ASP A 156 3.19 -2.64 7.05
CA ASP A 156 2.99 -3.50 5.88
C ASP A 156 1.50 -3.72 5.60
N ALA A 157 1.10 -3.68 4.33
CA ALA A 157 -0.26 -3.93 3.90
C ALA A 157 -0.38 -5.07 2.89
N TRP A 158 -1.39 -5.92 3.04
CA TRP A 158 -1.82 -6.91 2.05
C TRP A 158 -3.27 -6.66 1.70
N VAL A 159 -3.57 -6.57 0.40
CA VAL A 159 -4.92 -6.26 -0.10
C VAL A 159 -5.51 -7.49 -0.76
N TYR A 160 -6.74 -7.81 -0.36
CA TYR A 160 -7.50 -8.94 -0.83
C TYR A 160 -8.83 -8.45 -1.39
N LEU A 161 -9.25 -9.04 -2.51
CA LEU A 161 -10.54 -8.80 -3.13
C LEU A 161 -11.26 -10.13 -3.27
N ASN A 162 -12.46 -10.23 -2.69
CA ASN A 162 -13.31 -11.42 -2.75
C ASN A 162 -12.58 -12.72 -2.41
N GLY A 163 -11.72 -12.70 -1.38
CA GLY A 163 -10.97 -13.87 -0.95
C GLY A 163 -9.62 -14.09 -1.65
N THR A 164 -9.28 -13.31 -2.67
CA THR A 164 -8.02 -13.44 -3.43
C THR A 164 -7.08 -12.30 -3.09
N LYS A 165 -5.82 -12.59 -2.75
CA LYS A 165 -4.79 -11.54 -2.59
C LYS A 165 -4.52 -10.92 -3.96
N ILE A 166 -4.64 -9.60 -4.06
CA ILE A 166 -4.44 -8.86 -5.32
C ILE A 166 -3.23 -7.92 -5.27
N PHE A 167 -2.72 -7.60 -4.09
CA PHE A 167 -1.57 -6.71 -3.92
C PHE A 167 -0.91 -6.88 -2.55
N ASP A 168 0.35 -6.48 -2.45
CA ASP A 168 1.02 -6.26 -1.19
C ASP A 168 1.98 -5.07 -1.26
N HIS A 169 2.04 -4.34 -0.14
CA HIS A 169 2.89 -3.17 0.08
C HIS A 169 3.65 -3.42 1.36
N THR A 170 4.82 -4.04 1.24
CA THR A 170 5.60 -4.52 2.39
C THR A 170 7.04 -4.04 2.30
N LEU A 171 7.77 -4.00 3.42
CA LEU A 171 9.20 -3.72 3.42
C LEU A 171 9.97 -4.66 2.47
N GLU A 172 9.59 -5.94 2.44
CA GLU A 172 10.22 -6.96 1.60
C GLU A 172 10.00 -6.67 0.11
N GLU A 173 8.76 -6.40 -0.28
CA GLU A 173 8.40 -6.20 -1.69
C GLU A 173 8.86 -4.83 -2.22
N THR A 174 8.81 -3.81 -1.37
CA THR A 174 9.11 -2.42 -1.78
C THR A 174 10.58 -2.05 -1.60
N GLY A 175 11.29 -2.72 -0.69
CA GLY A 175 12.64 -2.34 -0.26
C GLY A 175 12.71 -1.03 0.54
N LEU A 176 11.57 -0.44 0.90
CA LEU A 176 11.49 0.75 1.74
C LEU A 176 11.90 0.43 3.17
N LEU A 177 12.35 1.45 3.91
CA LEU A 177 12.56 1.35 5.35
C LEU A 177 11.23 1.56 6.11
N SER A 178 11.16 1.06 7.35
CA SER A 178 10.01 1.32 8.24
C SER A 178 9.73 2.82 8.42
N SER A 179 10.78 3.65 8.41
CA SER A 179 10.66 5.12 8.47
C SER A 179 10.06 5.77 7.22
N GLU A 180 9.90 5.02 6.14
CA GLU A 180 9.43 5.51 4.83
C GLU A 180 8.09 4.89 4.45
N ILE A 181 7.93 3.57 4.64
CA ILE A 181 6.75 2.84 4.17
C ILE A 181 5.45 3.33 4.83
N TRP A 182 5.51 3.74 6.10
CA TRP A 182 4.35 4.22 6.85
C TRP A 182 3.69 5.48 6.28
N ILE A 183 4.39 6.24 5.42
CA ILE A 183 3.87 7.42 4.70
C ILE A 183 3.78 7.21 3.19
N ALA A 184 4.21 6.06 2.69
CA ALA A 184 4.30 5.80 1.25
C ALA A 184 2.91 5.49 0.66
N PRO A 185 2.43 6.24 -0.34
CA PRO A 185 1.20 5.90 -1.02
C PRO A 185 1.42 4.75 -2.02
N PHE A 186 0.41 3.91 -2.18
CA PHE A 186 0.41 2.83 -3.16
C PHE A 186 -0.92 2.71 -3.91
N VAL A 187 -0.85 2.12 -5.10
CA VAL A 187 -1.98 1.97 -6.02
C VAL A 187 -2.20 0.50 -6.29
N VAL A 188 -3.46 0.07 -6.25
CA VAL A 188 -3.87 -1.28 -6.60
C VAL A 188 -4.76 -1.21 -7.83
N SER A 189 -4.27 -1.74 -8.96
CA SER A 189 -5.05 -1.87 -10.19
C SER A 189 -6.16 -2.92 -10.01
N LEU A 190 -7.40 -2.54 -10.32
CA LEU A 190 -8.55 -3.45 -10.37
C LEU A 190 -8.92 -3.81 -11.83
N ASN A 191 -8.03 -3.57 -12.79
CA ASN A 191 -8.34 -3.70 -14.21
C ASN A 191 -8.41 -5.17 -14.68
N ASP A 192 -7.68 -6.06 -14.02
CA ASP A 192 -7.56 -7.47 -14.38
C ASP A 192 -8.37 -8.40 -13.45
N VAL A 193 -9.18 -7.82 -12.57
CA VAL A 193 -10.05 -8.56 -11.65
C VAL A 193 -11.52 -8.47 -12.07
N LYS A 194 -12.27 -9.54 -11.81
CA LYS A 194 -13.70 -9.59 -12.09
C LYS A 194 -14.49 -9.01 -10.92
N LEU A 195 -14.94 -7.76 -11.07
CA LEU A 195 -15.83 -7.09 -10.13
C LEU A 195 -17.28 -7.54 -10.32
N ARG A 196 -18.02 -7.58 -9.21
CA ARG A 196 -19.41 -8.03 -9.09
C ARG A 196 -20.35 -6.91 -8.63
N GLY A 197 -19.81 -5.86 -7.99
CA GLY A 197 -20.54 -4.70 -7.47
C GLY A 197 -20.82 -4.78 -5.97
N ASP A 198 -20.79 -5.97 -5.38
CA ASP A 198 -20.83 -6.27 -3.94
C ASP A 198 -19.46 -6.83 -3.48
N ASP A 199 -18.39 -6.29 -4.07
CA ASP A 199 -17.05 -6.84 -3.89
C ASP A 199 -16.48 -6.51 -2.51
N LEU A 200 -16.12 -7.55 -1.76
CA LEU A 200 -15.48 -7.45 -0.46
C LEU A 200 -14.01 -7.08 -0.65
N LEU A 201 -13.63 -5.94 -0.12
CA LEU A 201 -12.24 -5.53 0.09
C LEU A 201 -11.83 -5.91 1.51
N ALA A 202 -10.78 -6.71 1.64
CA ALA A 202 -10.13 -6.96 2.92
C ALA A 202 -8.69 -6.47 2.87
N VAL A 203 -8.26 -5.78 3.93
CA VAL A 203 -6.90 -5.28 4.07
C VAL A 203 -6.34 -5.80 5.38
N ARG A 204 -5.20 -6.48 5.28
CA ARG A 204 -4.41 -6.89 6.44
C ARG A 204 -3.25 -5.91 6.58
N ILE A 205 -3.08 -5.38 7.78
CA ILE A 205 -1.91 -4.58 8.14
C ILE A 205 -1.09 -5.34 9.18
N ARG A 206 0.24 -5.40 9.02
CA ARG A 206 1.17 -5.78 10.10
C ARG A 206 1.84 -4.50 10.58
N ASN A 207 1.79 -4.27 11.88
CA ASN A 207 2.50 -3.14 12.49
C ASN A 207 3.36 -3.61 13.66
N THR A 208 4.65 -3.28 13.63
CA THR A 208 5.63 -3.69 14.63
C THR A 208 5.80 -2.70 15.78
N GLU A 209 5.54 -1.42 15.55
CA GLU A 209 5.71 -0.36 16.54
C GLU A 209 4.90 0.88 16.17
N GLY A 210 4.72 1.82 17.11
CA GLY A 210 3.95 3.04 16.83
C GLY A 210 2.49 2.74 16.45
N MET A 211 1.81 3.70 15.83
CA MET A 211 0.38 3.55 15.52
C MET A 211 0.17 2.67 14.30
N GLY A 212 -0.52 1.53 14.47
CA GLY A 212 -0.86 0.68 13.34
C GLY A 212 -2.17 1.07 12.65
N GLY A 213 -2.23 0.99 11.33
CA GLY A 213 -3.48 1.02 10.57
C GLY A 213 -3.48 1.82 9.27
N ILE A 214 -4.66 1.89 8.67
CA ILE A 214 -4.94 2.68 7.46
C ILE A 214 -5.22 4.13 7.91
N TRP A 215 -4.16 4.93 8.02
CA TRP A 215 -4.24 6.22 8.71
C TRP A 215 -4.47 7.43 7.79
N LYS A 216 -4.29 7.26 6.48
CA LYS A 216 -4.65 8.24 5.45
C LYS A 216 -5.73 7.71 4.50
N PRO A 217 -6.40 8.59 3.73
CA PRO A 217 -7.54 8.22 2.91
C PRO A 217 -7.28 7.06 1.95
N VAL A 218 -8.34 6.30 1.70
CA VAL A 218 -8.42 5.28 0.66
C VAL A 218 -9.44 5.75 -0.37
N ASP A 219 -9.03 5.81 -1.63
CA ASP A 219 -9.83 6.36 -2.71
C ASP A 219 -9.97 5.35 -3.84
N LEU A 220 -11.17 5.29 -4.42
CA LEU A 220 -11.47 4.54 -5.63
C LEU A 220 -11.48 5.50 -6.82
N VAL A 221 -10.50 5.35 -7.71
CA VAL A 221 -10.38 6.13 -8.94
C VAL A 221 -11.04 5.39 -10.09
N LEU A 222 -11.97 6.05 -10.77
CA LEU A 222 -12.82 5.51 -11.83
C LEU A 222 -12.62 6.32 -13.12
N THR A 223 -12.25 5.67 -14.22
CA THR A 223 -11.91 6.36 -15.47
C THR A 223 -12.13 5.48 -16.71
N ASP A 224 -12.21 6.11 -17.88
CA ASP A 224 -12.27 5.45 -19.18
C ASP A 224 -10.93 5.48 -19.94
N GLN A 225 -9.92 6.11 -19.35
CA GLN A 225 -8.54 6.17 -19.81
C GLN A 225 -7.64 5.35 -18.88
N LYS A 226 -6.76 4.51 -19.44
CA LYS A 226 -5.79 3.76 -18.63
C LYS A 226 -4.77 4.72 -18.05
N LEU A 227 -4.53 4.62 -16.74
CA LEU A 227 -3.55 5.41 -16.00
C LEU A 227 -2.41 4.52 -15.50
N THR A 228 -1.25 5.12 -15.32
CA THR A 228 -0.13 4.55 -14.55
C THR A 228 -0.33 4.79 -13.04
N ASP A 229 0.41 4.08 -12.20
CA ASP A 229 0.37 4.29 -10.75
C ASP A 229 0.82 5.70 -10.37
N GLN A 230 1.86 6.22 -11.05
CA GLN A 230 2.35 7.58 -10.89
C GLN A 230 1.25 8.61 -11.22
N GLN A 231 0.51 8.43 -12.32
CA GLN A 231 -0.62 9.29 -12.69
C GLN A 231 -1.75 9.26 -11.66
N VAL A 232 -2.09 8.09 -11.10
CA VAL A 232 -3.10 7.98 -10.04
C VAL A 232 -2.65 8.72 -8.78
N LYS A 233 -1.39 8.55 -8.35
CA LYS A 233 -0.82 9.26 -7.19
C LYS A 233 -0.79 10.77 -7.42
N ALA A 234 -0.36 11.21 -8.60
CA ALA A 234 -0.30 12.62 -8.97
C ALA A 234 -1.70 13.26 -8.98
N LEU A 235 -2.69 12.57 -9.56
CA LEU A 235 -4.08 13.00 -9.58
C LEU A 235 -4.64 13.23 -8.17
N ILE A 236 -4.46 12.26 -7.27
CA ILE A 236 -4.95 12.38 -5.89
C ILE A 236 -4.25 13.53 -5.17
N THR A 237 -2.93 13.64 -5.31
CA THR A 237 -2.15 14.71 -4.67
C THR A 237 -2.62 16.09 -5.12
N VAL A 238 -2.84 16.30 -6.42
CA VAL A 238 -3.33 17.58 -6.97
C VAL A 238 -4.75 17.88 -6.51
N ARG A 239 -5.62 16.87 -6.39
CA ARG A 239 -7.00 17.04 -5.90
C ARG A 239 -7.02 17.45 -4.43
N MET A 240 -6.27 16.75 -3.58
CA MET A 240 -6.19 17.07 -2.15
C MET A 240 -5.59 18.45 -1.88
N ALA A 241 -4.67 18.93 -2.72
CA ALA A 241 -4.10 20.27 -2.56
C ALA A 241 -5.08 21.42 -2.88
N LYS A 242 -6.22 21.13 -3.51
CA LYS A 242 -7.23 22.13 -3.91
C LYS A 242 -8.42 22.21 -2.94
N GLU A 243 -8.54 21.29 -1.99
CA GLU A 243 -9.59 21.22 -0.95
C GLU A 243 -9.15 21.90 0.35
#